data_AF-A0A959I4Y9-F1
#
_entry.id   AF-A0A959I4Y9-F1
#
_cell.length_a   1.000
_cell.length_b   1.000
_cell.length_c   1.000
_cell.angle_alpha   90.00
_cell.angle_beta   90.00
_cell.angle_gamma   90.00
#
_symmetry.space_group_name_H-M   'P 1'
#
loop_
_entity.id
_entity.type
_entity.pdbx_description
1 polymer ?
#
loop_
_entity_poly.entity_id
_entity_poly.type
_entity_poly.pdbx_seq_one_letter_code
_entity_poly.pdbx_strand_id
1 'polypeptide(L)'
;KQLLSAVAVLHPMRKAGFTLRRYQGPFPDLPAAETTPFPAELAELLPSLLNGSYAAALPEFLGLLHSHGLTLPPAHLPALLEQPAIREFWSLIEPLIDGSGQWLLQQNPSWRTFTRQTDRNSWETGTAEERATFLRNLRRTDPTAAREMLAETWSKEKTSDKIAFLLRLKDGLSKNDLPLLEEAHADRSQSVRQAAAFLLLQITESALSIKAHSEARRYFQWRAGRVKIGLPAETPPTVLATGAHKRSRPAQVGERTFWLQELLAQVDPRLWQAQEGSAVDRLESLLREPDGAPLIEPLIRASILFRREDWALAALDLWLREPGFPELKKATQRKLLALADKPLLCEHLLEAVRRRRGLLLENSPAYQLLTLEPFPWENALSLALLRRLQAHL
;
A
#
# COMPACT_ATOMS: atom_id res chain seq x y z
N LYS A 1 -29.58 -41.61 -25.34
CA LYS A 1 -30.98 -41.26 -24.95
C LYS A 1 -31.41 -41.96 -23.65
N GLN A 2 -31.28 -43.28 -23.50
CA GLN A 2 -31.69 -44.01 -22.27
C GLN A 2 -30.95 -43.56 -20.99
N LEU A 3 -29.66 -43.26 -21.07
CA LEU A 3 -28.86 -42.82 -19.91
C LEU A 3 -29.25 -41.42 -19.41
N LEU A 4 -29.58 -40.50 -20.33
CA LEU A 4 -30.10 -39.17 -20.01
C LEU A 4 -31.51 -39.23 -19.41
N SER A 5 -32.39 -40.12 -19.90
CA SER A 5 -33.69 -40.37 -19.27
C SER A 5 -33.55 -40.96 -17.87
N ALA A 6 -32.61 -41.90 -17.66
CA ALA A 6 -32.36 -42.48 -16.34
C ALA A 6 -31.86 -41.43 -15.33
N VAL A 7 -30.94 -40.54 -15.75
CA VAL A 7 -30.46 -39.43 -14.90
C VAL A 7 -31.57 -38.41 -14.63
N ALA A 8 -32.41 -38.10 -15.62
CA ALA A 8 -33.53 -37.17 -15.47
C ALA A 8 -34.61 -37.67 -14.50
N VAL A 9 -34.73 -39.00 -14.28
CA VAL A 9 -35.65 -39.60 -13.30
C VAL A 9 -34.97 -39.81 -11.94
N LEU A 10 -33.72 -40.30 -11.93
CA LEU A 10 -32.99 -40.58 -10.69
C LEU A 10 -32.61 -39.32 -9.91
N HIS A 11 -32.31 -38.21 -10.59
CA HIS A 11 -31.90 -36.99 -9.93
C HIS A 11 -33.05 -36.31 -9.13
N PRO A 12 -34.28 -36.17 -9.67
CA PRO A 12 -35.45 -35.77 -8.88
C PRO A 12 -35.78 -36.75 -7.76
N MET A 13 -35.71 -38.07 -7.99
CA MET A 13 -35.99 -39.07 -6.94
C MET A 13 -34.99 -39.01 -5.78
N ARG A 14 -33.70 -38.79 -6.07
CA ARG A 14 -32.68 -38.54 -5.02
C ARG A 14 -32.92 -37.25 -4.26
N LYS A 15 -33.39 -36.19 -4.92
CA LYS A 15 -33.75 -34.93 -4.24
C LYS A 15 -35.05 -35.04 -3.43
N ALA A 16 -36.05 -35.75 -3.95
CA ALA A 16 -37.35 -35.92 -3.30
C ALA A 16 -37.30 -36.85 -2.06
N GLY A 17 -36.34 -37.80 -2.03
CA GLY A 17 -36.09 -38.68 -0.87
C GLY A 17 -35.02 -38.16 0.10
N PHE A 18 -34.41 -37.00 -0.15
CA PHE A 18 -33.39 -36.44 0.73
C PHE A 18 -34.05 -35.87 1.99
N THR A 19 -34.07 -36.65 3.06
CA THR A 19 -34.49 -36.17 4.37
C THR A 19 -33.39 -35.29 4.94
N LEU A 20 -33.65 -33.98 4.99
CA LEU A 20 -32.80 -33.04 5.70
C LEU A 20 -32.63 -33.55 7.14
N ARG A 21 -31.38 -33.70 7.58
CA ARG A 21 -31.10 -34.01 8.99
C ARG A 21 -31.71 -32.90 9.84
N ARG A 22 -32.72 -33.25 10.65
CA ARG A 22 -33.24 -32.33 11.67
C ARG A 22 -32.16 -32.16 12.73
N TYR A 23 -31.75 -30.92 12.95
CA TYR A 23 -30.89 -30.57 14.06
C TYR A 23 -31.64 -30.87 15.38
N GLN A 24 -31.00 -31.63 16.28
CA GLN A 24 -31.58 -32.01 17.58
C GLN A 24 -30.84 -31.40 18.78
N GLY A 25 -29.99 -30.39 18.54
CA GLY A 25 -29.31 -29.66 19.61
C GLY A 25 -30.08 -28.41 20.05
N PRO A 26 -29.71 -27.80 21.19
CA PRO A 26 -30.13 -26.45 21.49
C PRO A 26 -29.60 -25.49 20.43
N PHE A 27 -30.42 -24.56 19.95
CA PHE A 27 -29.91 -23.48 19.10
C PHE A 27 -28.92 -22.64 19.92
N PRO A 28 -27.77 -22.26 19.35
CA PRO A 28 -26.86 -21.37 20.04
C PRO A 28 -27.55 -20.02 20.26
N ASP A 29 -27.27 -19.39 21.41
CA ASP A 29 -27.81 -18.07 21.71
C ASP A 29 -27.38 -17.06 20.64
N LEU A 30 -28.36 -16.42 20.02
CA LEU A 30 -28.14 -15.36 19.06
C LEU A 30 -27.97 -14.04 19.82
N PRO A 31 -26.94 -13.23 19.51
CA PRO A 31 -26.87 -11.87 20.04
C PRO A 31 -28.09 -11.07 19.56
N ALA A 32 -28.48 -10.05 20.32
CA ALA A 32 -29.54 -9.14 19.91
C ALA A 32 -29.17 -8.52 18.54
N ALA A 33 -30.07 -8.60 17.58
CA ALA A 33 -29.84 -8.05 16.25
C ALA A 33 -29.76 -6.52 16.33
N GLU A 34 -28.60 -5.97 15.97
CA GLU A 34 -28.47 -4.54 15.70
C GLU A 34 -29.21 -4.26 14.39
N THR A 35 -30.42 -3.72 14.51
CA THR A 35 -31.36 -3.55 13.40
C THR A 35 -31.10 -2.25 12.67
N THR A 36 -29.90 -2.10 12.09
CA THR A 36 -29.68 -1.07 11.08
C THR A 36 -30.33 -1.56 9.79
N PRO A 37 -31.43 -0.95 9.31
CA PRO A 37 -32.10 -1.42 8.11
C PRO A 37 -31.17 -1.26 6.90
N PHE A 38 -30.92 -2.36 6.19
CA PHE A 38 -30.16 -2.33 4.95
C PHE A 38 -31.08 -1.94 3.79
N PRO A 39 -30.73 -0.94 2.95
CA PRO A 39 -31.57 -0.49 1.85
C PRO A 39 -31.90 -1.62 0.86
N ALA A 40 -33.17 -1.71 0.44
CA ALA A 40 -33.64 -2.81 -0.41
C ALA A 40 -32.97 -2.81 -1.79
N GLU A 41 -32.75 -1.64 -2.37
CA GLU A 41 -32.07 -1.46 -3.65
C GLU A 41 -30.62 -1.97 -3.59
N LEU A 42 -29.94 -1.75 -2.44
CA LEU A 42 -28.59 -2.27 -2.24
C LEU A 42 -28.60 -3.79 -2.00
N ALA A 43 -29.64 -4.32 -1.36
CA ALA A 43 -29.79 -5.76 -1.14
C ALA A 43 -29.92 -6.54 -2.45
N GLU A 44 -30.58 -5.95 -3.46
CA GLU A 44 -30.71 -6.56 -4.80
C GLU A 44 -29.39 -6.55 -5.58
N LEU A 45 -28.57 -5.52 -5.41
CA LEU A 45 -27.26 -5.40 -6.08
C LEU A 45 -26.19 -6.30 -5.45
N LEU A 46 -26.30 -6.54 -4.14
CA LEU A 46 -25.29 -7.24 -3.36
C LEU A 46 -24.94 -8.62 -3.94
N PRO A 47 -25.88 -9.51 -4.30
CA PRO A 47 -25.54 -10.80 -4.94
C PRO A 47 -24.70 -10.68 -6.21
N SER A 48 -24.93 -9.68 -7.06
CA SER A 48 -24.15 -9.46 -8.30
C SER A 48 -22.78 -8.85 -8.04
N LEU A 49 -22.64 -8.04 -6.98
CA LEU A 49 -21.33 -7.56 -6.52
C LEU A 49 -20.51 -8.70 -5.92
N LEU A 50 -21.18 -9.58 -5.16
CA LEU A 50 -20.55 -10.69 -4.47
C LEU A 50 -20.26 -11.87 -5.42
N ASN A 51 -21.07 -12.17 -6.43
CA ASN A 51 -20.82 -13.29 -7.34
C ASN A 51 -19.68 -13.05 -8.36
N GLY A 52 -19.01 -11.90 -8.29
CA GLY A 52 -17.88 -11.53 -9.15
C GLY A 52 -18.26 -10.83 -10.45
N SER A 53 -19.55 -10.63 -10.77
CA SER A 53 -19.98 -9.90 -11.97
C SER A 53 -19.43 -8.47 -11.98
N TYR A 54 -19.27 -7.88 -10.80
CA TYR A 54 -18.72 -6.54 -10.59
C TYR A 54 -17.56 -6.54 -9.58
N ALA A 55 -16.66 -7.53 -9.69
CA ALA A 55 -15.54 -7.68 -8.75
C ALA A 55 -14.69 -6.39 -8.58
N ALA A 56 -14.52 -5.60 -9.64
CA ALA A 56 -13.77 -4.35 -9.60
C ALA A 56 -14.45 -3.24 -8.77
N ALA A 57 -15.78 -3.27 -8.63
CA ALA A 57 -16.56 -2.29 -7.89
C ALA A 57 -16.76 -2.66 -6.40
N LEU A 58 -16.46 -3.91 -6.03
CA LEU A 58 -16.65 -4.40 -4.66
C LEU A 58 -15.91 -3.56 -3.60
N PRO A 59 -14.64 -3.15 -3.76
CA PRO A 59 -13.94 -2.39 -2.73
C PRO A 59 -14.56 -1.02 -2.48
N GLU A 60 -14.97 -0.33 -3.55
CA GLU A 60 -15.63 0.98 -3.48
C GLU A 60 -16.99 0.85 -2.81
N PHE A 61 -17.77 -0.16 -3.19
CA PHE A 61 -19.07 -0.45 -2.57
C PHE A 61 -18.95 -0.69 -1.05
N LEU A 62 -17.99 -1.52 -0.61
CA LEU A 62 -17.74 -1.76 0.81
C LEU A 62 -17.30 -0.49 1.56
N GLY A 63 -16.46 0.34 0.91
CA GLY A 63 -16.07 1.64 1.46
C GLY A 63 -17.25 2.60 1.65
N LEU A 64 -18.18 2.62 0.69
CA LEU A 64 -19.39 3.44 0.77
C LEU A 64 -20.30 2.97 1.92
N LEU A 65 -20.53 1.66 2.07
CA LEU A 65 -21.30 1.11 3.19
C LEU A 65 -20.71 1.57 4.54
N HIS A 66 -19.39 1.50 4.69
CA HIS A 66 -18.71 1.91 5.90
C HIS A 66 -18.89 3.42 6.18
N SER A 67 -18.71 4.25 5.16
CA SER A 67 -18.86 5.71 5.29
C SER A 67 -20.28 6.16 5.65
N HIS A 68 -21.28 5.35 5.29
CA HIS A 68 -22.69 5.57 5.60
C HIS A 68 -23.14 4.86 6.89
N GLY A 69 -22.23 4.19 7.62
CA GLY A 69 -22.56 3.47 8.86
C GLY A 69 -23.49 2.28 8.65
N LEU A 70 -23.49 1.69 7.46
CA LEU A 70 -24.32 0.52 7.13
C LEU A 70 -23.57 -0.77 7.45
N THR A 71 -24.30 -1.76 7.97
CA THR A 71 -23.78 -3.10 8.25
C THR A 71 -24.18 -4.07 7.14
N LEU A 72 -23.33 -5.04 6.83
CA LEU A 72 -23.65 -6.09 5.87
C LEU A 72 -24.70 -7.04 6.45
N PRO A 73 -25.78 -7.36 5.71
CA PRO A 73 -26.78 -8.28 6.23
C PRO A 73 -26.16 -9.67 6.47
N PRO A 74 -26.34 -10.27 7.66
CA PRO A 74 -25.72 -11.57 8.00
C PRO A 74 -26.03 -12.70 7.02
N ALA A 75 -27.18 -12.64 6.33
CA ALA A 75 -27.59 -13.61 5.33
C ALA A 75 -26.62 -13.73 4.14
N HIS A 76 -25.87 -12.67 3.82
CA HIS A 76 -24.93 -12.67 2.70
C HIS A 76 -23.49 -13.01 3.10
N LEU A 77 -23.17 -13.00 4.41
CA LEU A 77 -21.83 -13.32 4.90
C LEU A 77 -21.35 -14.72 4.52
N PRO A 78 -22.16 -15.81 4.56
CA PRO A 78 -21.68 -17.13 4.14
C PRO A 78 -21.18 -17.16 2.70
N ALA A 79 -21.99 -16.66 1.76
CA ALA A 79 -21.65 -16.61 0.34
C ALA A 79 -20.43 -15.70 0.08
N LEU A 80 -20.22 -14.69 0.92
CA LEU A 80 -19.06 -13.82 0.89
C LEU A 80 -17.79 -14.53 1.37
N LEU A 81 -17.87 -15.20 2.53
CA LEU A 81 -16.75 -15.87 3.19
C LEU A 81 -16.24 -17.11 2.43
N GLU A 82 -17.08 -17.71 1.59
CA GLU A 82 -16.70 -18.83 0.72
C GLU A 82 -15.91 -18.40 -0.53
N GLN A 83 -15.81 -17.09 -0.80
CA GLN A 83 -15.06 -16.62 -1.95
C GLN A 83 -13.56 -16.62 -1.71
N PRO A 84 -12.73 -17.15 -2.63
CA PRO A 84 -11.28 -17.16 -2.47
C PRO A 84 -10.68 -15.75 -2.30
N ALA A 85 -11.20 -14.77 -3.05
CA ALA A 85 -10.72 -13.40 -3.05
C ALA A 85 -11.07 -12.62 -1.78
N ILE A 86 -11.95 -13.15 -0.91
CA ILE A 86 -12.50 -12.36 0.20
C ILE A 86 -11.45 -11.97 1.25
N ARG A 87 -10.37 -12.76 1.35
CA ARG A 87 -9.25 -12.46 2.24
C ARG A 87 -8.57 -11.13 1.90
N GLU A 88 -8.54 -10.75 0.63
CA GLU A 88 -7.92 -9.49 0.19
C GLU A 88 -8.71 -8.27 0.67
N PHE A 89 -10.02 -8.41 0.83
CA PHE A 89 -10.92 -7.33 1.22
C PHE A 89 -11.36 -7.41 2.69
N TRP A 90 -10.81 -8.34 3.48
CA TRP A 90 -11.28 -8.59 4.84
C TRP A 90 -11.24 -7.34 5.72
N SER A 91 -10.21 -6.51 5.61
CA SER A 91 -10.11 -5.26 6.38
C SER A 91 -11.18 -4.23 6.06
N LEU A 92 -11.83 -4.32 4.89
CA LEU A 92 -12.97 -3.48 4.52
C LEU A 92 -14.30 -4.08 4.99
N ILE A 93 -14.34 -5.39 5.20
CA ILE A 93 -15.55 -6.14 5.56
C ILE A 93 -15.70 -6.22 7.07
N GLU A 94 -14.62 -6.48 7.80
CA GLU A 94 -14.62 -6.62 9.26
C GLU A 94 -15.36 -5.48 9.98
N PRO A 95 -15.20 -4.18 9.62
CA PRO A 95 -15.94 -3.09 10.25
C PRO A 95 -17.45 -3.04 9.91
N LEU A 96 -17.88 -3.77 8.88
CA LEU A 96 -19.28 -3.84 8.42
C LEU A 96 -20.04 -5.01 9.05
N ILE A 97 -19.37 -5.84 9.85
CA ILE A 97 -19.94 -7.01 10.50
C ILE A 97 -20.41 -6.62 11.90
N ASP A 98 -21.70 -6.77 12.15
CA ASP A 98 -22.33 -6.56 13.45
C ASP A 98 -22.11 -7.74 14.42
N GLY A 99 -22.69 -7.66 15.62
CA GLY A 99 -22.62 -8.75 16.60
C GLY A 99 -23.13 -10.10 16.06
N SER A 100 -24.12 -10.10 15.18
CA SER A 100 -24.68 -11.32 14.57
C SER A 100 -23.71 -11.96 13.59
N GLY A 101 -23.03 -11.14 12.78
CA GLY A 101 -22.01 -11.62 11.87
C GLY A 101 -20.74 -12.09 12.60
N GLN A 102 -20.34 -11.43 13.70
CA GLN A 102 -19.23 -11.89 14.53
C GLN A 102 -19.54 -13.25 15.17
N TRP A 103 -20.77 -13.44 15.66
CA TRP A 103 -21.24 -14.73 16.14
C TRP A 103 -21.19 -15.80 15.03
N LEU A 104 -21.61 -15.46 13.81
CA LEU A 104 -21.63 -16.38 12.66
C LEU A 104 -20.23 -16.88 12.30
N LEU A 105 -19.22 -16.01 12.33
CA LEU A 105 -17.83 -16.37 12.07
C LEU A 105 -17.30 -17.44 13.03
N GLN A 106 -17.78 -17.45 14.28
CA GLN A 106 -17.36 -18.43 15.29
C GLN A 106 -18.00 -19.81 15.08
N GLN A 107 -19.14 -19.90 14.39
CA GLN A 107 -19.88 -21.14 14.18
C GLN A 107 -19.20 -22.08 13.18
N ASN A 108 -18.44 -21.55 12.21
CA ASN A 108 -17.76 -22.35 11.21
C ASN A 108 -16.23 -22.36 11.45
N PRO A 109 -15.61 -23.51 11.74
CA PRO A 109 -14.17 -23.60 11.96
C PRO A 109 -13.30 -23.02 10.83
N SER A 110 -13.76 -23.10 9.58
CA SER A 110 -13.02 -22.54 8.43
C SER A 110 -12.99 -21.01 8.42
N TRP A 111 -14.02 -20.37 8.97
CA TRP A 111 -14.16 -18.91 9.02
C TRP A 111 -13.44 -18.28 10.21
N ARG A 112 -13.10 -19.04 11.25
CA ARG A 112 -12.32 -18.55 12.40
C ARG A 112 -10.94 -17.99 12.03
N THR A 113 -10.42 -18.33 10.84
CA THR A 113 -9.19 -17.74 10.31
C THR A 113 -9.31 -16.23 10.06
N PHE A 114 -10.52 -15.71 9.86
CA PHE A 114 -10.81 -14.30 9.69
C PHE A 114 -10.90 -13.53 11.03
N THR A 115 -11.25 -14.23 12.11
CA THR A 115 -11.42 -13.65 13.45
C THR A 115 -10.21 -13.83 14.35
N ARG A 116 -9.06 -14.30 13.83
CA ARG A 116 -7.83 -14.42 14.62
C ARG A 116 -7.32 -13.04 15.01
N GLN A 117 -7.94 -12.48 16.05
CA GLN A 117 -7.32 -11.57 16.97
C GLN A 117 -5.96 -12.15 17.37
N THR A 118 -4.99 -11.26 17.50
CA THR A 118 -3.65 -11.41 18.07
C THR A 118 -3.58 -12.43 19.22
N ASP A 119 -3.58 -13.72 18.91
CA ASP A 119 -3.29 -14.77 19.88
C ASP A 119 -1.78 -14.84 20.07
N ARG A 120 -1.31 -14.48 21.27
CA ARG A 120 0.10 -14.53 21.67
C ARG A 120 0.72 -15.91 21.46
N ASN A 121 -0.08 -16.99 21.49
CA ASN A 121 0.39 -18.34 21.16
C ASN A 121 0.96 -18.43 19.74
N SER A 122 0.47 -17.61 18.80
CA SER A 122 1.00 -17.55 17.42
C SER A 122 2.43 -17.03 17.37
N TRP A 123 2.87 -16.25 18.37
CA TRP A 123 4.26 -15.81 18.47
C TRP A 123 5.19 -16.90 18.97
N GLU A 124 4.75 -17.66 19.97
CA GLU A 124 5.58 -18.65 20.68
C GLU A 124 5.74 -19.96 19.91
N THR A 125 4.68 -20.43 19.23
CA THR A 125 4.68 -21.72 18.52
C THR A 125 4.49 -21.61 17.02
N GLY A 126 4.26 -20.41 16.50
CA GLY A 126 3.96 -20.19 15.09
C GLY A 126 5.18 -20.27 14.17
N THR A 127 4.90 -20.54 12.89
CA THR A 127 5.87 -20.40 11.80
C THR A 127 6.33 -18.95 11.65
N ALA A 128 7.46 -18.71 10.98
CA ALA A 128 7.97 -17.35 10.75
C ALA A 128 6.95 -16.42 10.05
N GLU A 129 6.12 -16.97 9.16
CA GLU A 129 5.07 -16.22 8.46
C GLU A 129 3.90 -15.85 9.37
N GLU A 130 3.47 -16.78 10.23
CA GLU A 130 2.45 -16.53 11.25
C GLU A 130 2.93 -15.50 12.26
N ARG A 131 4.18 -15.62 12.72
CA ARG A 131 4.84 -14.66 13.60
C ARG A 131 4.93 -13.27 12.97
N ALA A 132 5.30 -13.17 11.69
CA ALA A 132 5.37 -11.89 10.98
C ALA A 132 3.99 -11.24 10.80
N THR A 133 2.96 -12.06 10.54
CA THR A 133 1.56 -11.60 10.42
C THR A 133 1.04 -11.11 11.77
N PHE A 134 1.29 -11.88 12.84
CA PHE A 134 0.97 -11.49 14.21
C PHE A 134 1.66 -10.18 14.58
N LEU A 135 2.98 -10.06 14.33
CA LEU A 135 3.75 -8.86 14.64
C LEU A 135 3.22 -7.64 13.89
N ARG A 136 2.86 -7.77 12.61
CA ARG A 136 2.24 -6.69 11.84
C ARG A 136 0.92 -6.22 12.46
N ASN A 137 0.06 -7.16 12.86
CA ASN A 137 -1.23 -6.82 13.45
C ASN A 137 -1.03 -6.15 14.82
N LEU A 138 -0.17 -6.71 15.67
CA LEU A 138 0.16 -6.12 16.96
C LEU A 138 0.80 -4.75 16.81
N ARG A 139 1.65 -4.53 15.80
CA ARG A 139 2.29 -3.23 15.57
C ARG A 139 1.28 -2.12 15.22
N ARG A 140 0.13 -2.47 14.63
CA ARG A 140 -0.96 -1.53 14.33
C ARG A 140 -1.82 -1.18 15.56
N THR A 141 -1.92 -2.07 16.54
CA THR A 141 -2.77 -1.90 17.72
C THR A 141 -1.99 -1.48 18.97
N ASP A 142 -0.84 -2.11 19.22
CA ASP A 142 0.10 -1.81 20.29
C ASP A 142 1.57 -1.86 19.79
N PRO A 143 2.07 -0.73 19.25
CA PRO A 143 3.47 -0.51 18.90
C PRO A 143 4.51 -0.93 19.94
N THR A 144 4.21 -0.70 21.22
CA THR A 144 5.15 -0.89 22.31
C THR A 144 5.29 -2.36 22.63
N ALA A 145 4.16 -3.07 22.81
CA ALA A 145 4.17 -4.51 23.04
C ALA A 145 4.81 -5.28 21.88
N ALA A 146 4.56 -4.86 20.63
CA ALA A 146 5.21 -5.46 19.45
C ALA A 146 6.74 -5.34 19.48
N ARG A 147 7.26 -4.16 19.85
CA ARG A 147 8.71 -3.92 19.95
C ARG A 147 9.34 -4.71 21.08
N GLU A 148 8.74 -4.70 22.27
CA GLU A 148 9.24 -5.44 23.44
C GLU A 148 9.31 -6.94 23.15
N MET A 149 8.24 -7.49 22.58
CA MET A 149 8.17 -8.90 22.20
C MET A 149 9.23 -9.28 21.15
N LEU A 150 9.47 -8.44 20.14
CA LEU A 150 10.52 -8.70 19.15
C LEU A 150 11.92 -8.62 19.78
N ALA A 151 12.15 -7.64 20.67
CA ALA A 151 13.44 -7.47 21.35
C ALA A 151 13.79 -8.69 22.23
N GLU A 152 12.81 -9.28 22.92
CA GLU A 152 13.00 -10.47 23.77
C GLU A 152 13.55 -11.69 23.00
N THR A 153 13.13 -11.90 21.75
CA THR A 153 13.55 -13.06 20.96
C THR A 153 14.63 -12.74 19.94
N TRP A 154 14.96 -11.46 19.73
CA TRP A 154 15.83 -10.96 18.66
C TRP A 154 17.16 -11.71 18.51
N SER A 155 17.84 -11.96 19.63
CA SER A 155 19.15 -12.64 19.63
C SER A 155 19.10 -14.10 19.15
N LYS A 156 17.92 -14.73 19.23
CA LYS A 156 17.69 -16.14 18.87
C LYS A 156 17.18 -16.32 17.44
N GLU A 157 16.72 -15.25 16.80
CA GLU A 157 16.17 -15.31 15.45
C GLU A 157 17.24 -15.57 14.39
N LYS A 158 16.88 -16.38 13.39
CA LYS A 158 17.71 -16.56 12.19
C LYS A 158 17.64 -15.33 11.28
N THR A 159 18.67 -15.15 10.45
CA THR A 159 18.84 -13.99 9.56
C THR A 159 17.60 -13.65 8.72
N SER A 160 16.94 -14.65 8.13
CA SER A 160 15.74 -14.44 7.31
C SER A 160 14.59 -13.82 8.11
N ASP A 161 14.41 -14.31 9.34
CA ASP A 161 13.28 -13.96 10.20
C ASP A 161 13.51 -12.58 10.80
N LYS A 162 14.76 -12.28 11.18
CA LYS A 162 15.19 -10.93 11.55
C LYS A 162 14.76 -9.89 10.51
N ILE A 163 15.07 -10.12 9.23
CA ILE A 163 14.69 -9.21 8.15
C ILE A 163 13.16 -9.13 8.02
N ALA A 164 12.47 -10.28 8.04
CA ALA A 164 11.02 -10.33 7.90
C ALA A 164 10.29 -9.56 9.02
N PHE A 165 10.78 -9.66 10.25
CA PHE A 165 10.23 -8.99 11.43
C PHE A 165 10.59 -7.50 11.47
N LEU A 166 11.84 -7.12 11.19
CA LEU A 166 12.24 -5.71 11.11
C LEU A 166 11.34 -4.94 10.16
N LEU A 167 11.06 -5.49 8.97
CA LEU A 167 10.23 -4.82 7.97
C LEU A 167 8.77 -4.59 8.42
N ARG A 168 8.30 -5.25 9.49
CA ARG A 168 6.99 -4.98 10.10
C ARG A 168 6.98 -3.73 10.98
N LEU A 169 8.14 -3.31 11.49
CA LEU A 169 8.26 -2.07 12.30
C LEU A 169 7.97 -0.81 11.48
N LYS A 170 7.90 -0.91 10.15
CA LYS A 170 7.49 0.21 9.29
C LYS A 170 6.09 0.74 9.66
N ASP A 171 5.20 -0.13 10.08
CA ASP A 171 3.87 0.27 10.55
C ASP A 171 4.03 0.96 11.92
N GLY A 172 3.71 2.25 12.01
CA GLY A 172 3.87 3.02 13.26
C GLY A 172 5.31 3.22 13.71
N LEU A 173 6.29 3.20 12.79
CA LEU A 173 7.71 3.44 13.06
C LEU A 173 7.92 4.75 13.83
N SER A 174 8.78 4.71 14.86
CA SER A 174 9.00 5.82 15.77
C SER A 174 10.42 5.83 16.35
N LYS A 175 10.79 6.93 17.01
CA LYS A 175 12.06 7.02 17.76
C LYS A 175 12.22 5.95 18.86
N ASN A 176 11.12 5.40 19.36
CA ASN A 176 11.18 4.35 20.39
C ASN A 176 11.72 3.02 19.83
N ASP A 177 11.75 2.87 18.51
CA ASP A 177 12.31 1.69 17.84
C ASP A 177 13.84 1.77 17.68
N LEU A 178 14.46 2.94 17.98
CA LEU A 178 15.90 3.17 17.80
C LEU A 178 16.78 2.11 18.47
N PRO A 179 16.60 1.73 19.75
CA PRO A 179 17.51 0.77 20.40
C PRO A 179 17.60 -0.57 19.66
N LEU A 180 16.46 -1.13 19.26
CA LEU A 180 16.40 -2.39 18.52
C LEU A 180 16.98 -2.25 17.11
N LEU A 181 16.70 -1.12 16.44
CA LEU A 181 17.23 -0.86 15.09
C LEU A 181 18.75 -0.63 15.09
N GLU A 182 19.30 0.02 16.12
CA GLU A 182 20.73 0.21 16.30
C GLU A 182 21.42 -1.12 16.59
N GLU A 183 20.84 -1.96 17.45
CA GLU A 183 21.32 -3.34 17.65
C GLU A 183 21.30 -4.14 16.34
N ALA A 184 20.20 -4.07 15.58
CA ALA A 184 20.08 -4.72 14.28
C ALA A 184 21.06 -4.17 13.24
N HIS A 185 21.41 -2.88 13.31
CA HIS A 185 22.40 -2.27 12.44
C HIS A 185 23.84 -2.69 12.76
N ALA A 186 24.07 -3.25 13.96
CA ALA A 186 25.33 -3.87 14.37
C ALA A 186 25.38 -5.40 14.11
N ASP A 187 24.32 -6.00 13.55
CA ASP A 187 24.25 -7.46 13.33
C ASP A 187 25.37 -7.96 12.39
N ARG A 188 25.83 -9.20 12.61
CA ARG A 188 26.85 -9.85 11.76
C ARG A 188 26.44 -9.97 10.30
N SER A 189 25.15 -10.13 10.02
CA SER A 189 24.62 -10.28 8.67
C SER A 189 24.49 -8.93 7.97
N GLN A 190 25.12 -8.80 6.79
CA GLN A 190 24.98 -7.60 5.96
C GLN A 190 23.53 -7.29 5.62
N SER A 191 22.70 -8.30 5.32
CA SER A 191 21.31 -8.09 4.95
C SER A 191 20.44 -7.60 6.11
N VAL A 192 20.76 -7.99 7.36
CA VAL A 192 20.09 -7.47 8.56
C VAL A 192 20.50 -6.02 8.79
N ARG A 193 21.80 -5.70 8.68
CA ARG A 193 22.28 -4.32 8.82
C ARG A 193 21.63 -3.38 7.81
N GLN A 194 21.45 -3.83 6.57
CA GLN A 194 20.80 -3.07 5.50
C GLN A 194 19.30 -2.87 5.77
N ALA A 195 18.60 -3.90 6.23
CA ALA A 195 17.19 -3.79 6.62
C ALA A 195 17.00 -2.79 7.77
N ALA A 196 17.89 -2.81 8.75
CA ALA A 196 17.90 -1.85 9.84
C ALA A 196 18.23 -0.43 9.35
N ALA A 197 19.24 -0.27 8.50
CA ALA A 197 19.61 1.02 7.91
C ALA A 197 18.43 1.68 7.16
N PHE A 198 17.67 0.89 6.41
CA PHE A 198 16.48 1.36 5.70
C PHE A 198 15.41 1.96 6.63
N LEU A 199 15.23 1.38 7.82
CA LEU A 199 14.28 1.88 8.83
C LEU A 199 14.87 3.06 9.61
N LEU A 200 16.15 3.01 9.96
CA LEU A 200 16.85 4.10 10.65
C LEU A 200 16.78 5.40 9.83
N LEU A 201 16.96 5.34 8.51
CA LEU A 201 16.84 6.52 7.65
C LEU A 201 15.48 7.22 7.74
N GLN A 202 14.40 6.46 7.97
CA GLN A 202 13.04 6.99 8.12
C GLN A 202 12.77 7.63 9.49
N ILE A 203 13.67 7.46 10.47
CA ILE A 203 13.60 8.13 11.78
C ILE A 203 14.54 9.33 11.75
N THR A 204 13.97 10.54 11.79
CA THR A 204 14.72 11.80 11.66
C THR A 204 15.80 12.00 12.72
N GLU A 205 15.60 11.44 13.92
CA GLU A 205 16.50 11.53 15.06
C GLU A 205 17.61 10.48 15.02
N SER A 206 17.56 9.51 14.09
CA SER A 206 18.61 8.50 14.01
C SER A 206 19.93 9.12 13.56
N ALA A 207 21.03 8.62 14.13
CA ALA A 207 22.38 9.06 13.74
C ALA A 207 22.64 8.87 12.24
N LEU A 208 22.11 7.79 11.65
CA LEU A 208 22.25 7.51 10.22
C LEU A 208 21.49 8.54 9.37
N SER A 209 20.26 8.89 9.75
CA SER A 209 19.47 9.92 9.07
C SER A 209 20.17 11.28 9.14
N ILE A 210 20.56 11.72 10.34
CA ILE A 210 21.28 12.99 10.54
C ILE A 210 22.56 13.05 9.69
N LYS A 211 23.31 11.94 9.63
CA LYS A 211 24.54 11.86 8.82
C LYS A 211 24.24 11.94 7.32
N ALA A 212 23.25 11.21 6.81
CA ALA A 212 22.85 11.26 5.40
C ALA A 212 22.44 12.67 4.99
N HIS A 213 21.66 13.35 5.83
CA HIS A 213 21.23 14.74 5.62
C HIS A 213 22.44 15.70 5.57
N SER A 214 23.38 15.56 6.51
CA SER A 214 24.63 16.35 6.55
C SER A 214 25.51 16.12 5.32
N GLU A 215 25.65 14.87 4.87
CA GLU A 215 26.42 14.52 3.67
C GLU A 215 25.78 15.10 2.40
N ALA A 216 24.46 14.97 2.23
CA ALA A 216 23.75 15.49 1.07
C ALA A 216 23.88 17.02 0.94
N ARG A 217 23.78 17.78 2.05
CA ARG A 217 23.90 19.24 2.04
C ARG A 217 25.20 19.75 1.42
N ARG A 218 26.27 18.97 1.43
CA ARG A 218 27.58 19.36 0.85
C ARG A 218 27.54 19.45 -0.68
N TYR A 219 26.58 18.78 -1.31
CA TYR A 219 26.50 18.65 -2.76
C TYR A 219 25.41 19.51 -3.40
N PHE A 220 24.58 20.19 -2.59
CA PHE A 220 23.49 21.02 -3.11
C PHE A 220 23.62 22.44 -2.56
N GLN A 221 23.84 23.42 -3.45
CA GLN A 221 23.91 24.83 -3.09
C GLN A 221 22.85 25.61 -3.85
N TRP A 222 21.92 26.22 -3.12
CA TRP A 222 20.83 27.01 -3.71
C TRP A 222 21.20 28.49 -3.81
N ARG A 223 20.99 29.09 -4.98
CA ARG A 223 21.14 30.53 -5.21
C ARG A 223 20.07 31.03 -6.19
N ALA A 224 19.27 32.02 -5.78
CA ALA A 224 18.25 32.66 -6.62
C ALA A 224 17.34 31.65 -7.37
N GLY A 225 16.83 30.63 -6.66
CA GLY A 225 15.94 29.62 -7.24
C GLY A 225 16.63 28.52 -8.05
N ARG A 226 17.95 28.58 -8.30
CA ARG A 226 18.72 27.54 -9.00
C ARG A 226 19.56 26.72 -8.02
N VAL A 227 19.80 25.46 -8.37
CA VAL A 227 20.63 24.53 -7.59
C VAL A 227 21.93 24.25 -8.31
N LYS A 228 23.05 24.53 -7.64
CA LYS A 228 24.36 24.03 -8.05
C LYS A 228 24.54 22.64 -7.46
N ILE A 229 24.75 21.66 -8.34
CA ILE A 229 24.93 20.25 -8.01
C ILE A 229 26.43 19.93 -8.02
N GLY A 230 26.94 19.42 -6.90
CA GLY A 230 28.29 18.86 -6.77
C GLY A 230 28.26 17.34 -6.80
N LEU A 231 29.40 16.72 -7.14
CA LEU A 231 29.54 15.27 -7.14
C LEU A 231 30.48 14.79 -6.02
N PRO A 232 30.17 13.68 -5.34
CA PRO A 232 31.05 13.10 -4.33
C PRO A 232 32.35 12.58 -4.94
N ALA A 233 33.49 12.91 -4.33
CA ALA A 233 34.80 12.39 -4.73
C ALA A 233 35.01 10.93 -4.32
N GLU A 234 34.42 10.52 -3.20
CA GLU A 234 34.46 9.17 -2.62
C GLU A 234 33.04 8.72 -2.27
N THR A 235 32.82 7.41 -2.07
CA THR A 235 31.50 6.89 -1.70
C THR A 235 31.08 7.40 -0.32
N PRO A 236 29.92 8.07 -0.19
CA PRO A 236 29.43 8.49 1.12
C PRO A 236 29.23 7.27 2.05
N PRO A 237 29.70 7.32 3.31
CA PRO A 237 29.50 6.25 4.28
C PRO A 237 28.05 5.78 4.44
N THR A 238 27.08 6.68 4.34
CA THR A 238 25.64 6.37 4.44
C THR A 238 25.16 5.51 3.26
N VAL A 239 25.68 5.76 2.05
CA VAL A 239 25.45 4.95 0.84
C VAL A 239 25.95 3.52 1.02
N LEU A 240 27.11 3.33 1.66
CA LEU A 240 27.61 1.99 1.97
C LEU A 240 26.75 1.27 3.03
N ALA A 241 26.27 2.00 4.03
CA ALA A 241 25.47 1.47 5.13
C ALA A 241 24.12 0.88 4.65
N THR A 242 23.52 1.46 3.61
CA THR A 242 22.28 0.95 2.98
C THR A 242 22.52 -0.14 1.94
N GLY A 243 23.78 -0.43 1.61
CA GLY A 243 24.12 -1.52 0.69
C GLY A 243 24.26 -1.13 -0.77
N ALA A 244 24.22 0.15 -1.10
CA ALA A 244 24.53 0.62 -2.43
C ALA A 244 26.04 0.52 -2.68
N HIS A 245 26.43 -0.46 -3.52
CA HIS A 245 27.83 -0.73 -3.86
C HIS A 245 28.06 -0.54 -5.36
N LYS A 246 29.33 -0.39 -5.77
CA LYS A 246 29.74 -0.18 -7.18
C LYS A 246 29.13 -1.21 -8.15
N ARG A 247 28.91 -2.45 -7.71
CA ARG A 247 28.32 -3.53 -8.52
C ARG A 247 26.84 -3.35 -8.83
N SER A 248 26.12 -2.54 -8.05
CA SER A 248 24.69 -2.25 -8.24
C SER A 248 24.44 -1.07 -9.19
N ARG A 249 25.52 -0.44 -9.69
CA ARG A 249 25.46 0.73 -10.57
C ARG A 249 25.04 0.34 -12.00
N PRO A 250 24.07 1.03 -12.60
CA PRO A 250 23.78 0.88 -14.02
C PRO A 250 24.97 1.28 -14.89
N ALA A 251 25.25 0.51 -15.96
CA ALA A 251 26.42 0.74 -16.82
C ALA A 251 26.51 2.17 -17.38
N GLN A 252 25.37 2.78 -17.68
CA GLN A 252 25.23 4.10 -18.29
C GLN A 252 25.37 5.28 -17.30
N VAL A 253 25.38 5.02 -15.98
CA VAL A 253 25.45 6.08 -14.96
C VAL A 253 26.86 6.17 -14.42
N GLY A 254 27.48 7.35 -14.47
CA GLY A 254 28.81 7.59 -13.91
C GLY A 254 28.87 7.28 -12.41
N GLU A 255 30.02 6.80 -11.91
CA GLU A 255 30.16 6.34 -10.53
C GLU A 255 29.79 7.41 -9.48
N ARG A 256 30.29 8.64 -9.65
CA ARG A 256 30.00 9.73 -8.71
C ARG A 256 28.54 10.17 -8.76
N THR A 257 27.94 10.17 -9.95
CA THR A 257 26.50 10.43 -10.12
C THR A 257 25.68 9.36 -9.41
N PHE A 258 26.04 8.09 -9.56
CA PHE A 258 25.38 6.99 -8.86
C PHE A 258 25.43 7.14 -7.33
N TRP A 259 26.58 7.52 -6.77
CA TRP A 259 26.67 7.79 -5.32
C TRP A 259 25.82 8.96 -4.88
N LEU A 260 25.76 10.03 -5.69
CA LEU A 260 24.88 11.16 -5.40
C LEU A 260 23.41 10.75 -5.43
N GLN A 261 23.00 9.96 -6.44
CA GLN A 261 21.65 9.42 -6.56
C GLN A 261 21.27 8.56 -5.35
N GLU A 262 22.14 7.64 -4.93
CA GLU A 262 21.87 6.77 -3.78
C GLU A 262 21.86 7.53 -2.46
N LEU A 263 22.71 8.56 -2.30
CA LEU A 263 22.66 9.44 -1.13
C LEU A 263 21.36 10.25 -1.11
N LEU A 264 20.95 10.77 -2.25
CA LEU A 264 19.73 11.55 -2.40
C LEU A 264 18.47 10.74 -2.06
N ALA A 265 18.42 9.48 -2.49
CA ALA A 265 17.31 8.58 -2.17
C ALA A 265 17.16 8.28 -0.66
N GLN A 266 18.14 8.67 0.19
CA GLN A 266 18.18 8.40 1.62
C GLN A 266 17.88 9.63 2.49
N VAL A 267 17.57 10.77 1.89
CA VAL A 267 17.37 12.04 2.60
C VAL A 267 15.96 12.54 2.41
N ASP A 268 15.33 13.07 3.46
CA ASP A 268 13.99 13.64 3.37
C ASP A 268 14.00 14.76 2.33
N PRO A 269 13.15 14.70 1.28
CA PRO A 269 13.06 15.73 0.26
C PRO A 269 12.81 17.14 0.83
N ARG A 270 12.27 17.30 2.04
CA ARG A 270 12.19 18.61 2.70
C ARG A 270 13.54 19.30 2.88
N LEU A 271 14.64 18.55 2.99
CA LEU A 271 15.97 19.14 3.03
C LEU A 271 16.32 19.87 1.73
N TRP A 272 15.70 19.47 0.62
CA TRP A 272 15.81 20.14 -0.68
C TRP A 272 14.91 21.36 -0.84
N GLN A 273 13.95 21.52 0.07
CA GLN A 273 13.17 22.73 0.16
C GLN A 273 14.06 23.78 0.86
N ALA A 274 14.77 24.61 0.09
CA ALA A 274 15.24 25.89 0.65
C ALA A 274 14.01 26.64 1.19
N GLN A 275 14.21 27.55 2.16
CA GLN A 275 13.14 28.17 2.98
C GLN A 275 11.94 28.76 2.19
N GLU A 276 12.05 28.94 0.87
CA GLU A 276 11.00 29.44 -0.03
C GLU A 276 10.86 28.58 -1.30
N GLY A 277 9.70 27.95 -1.53
CA GLY A 277 9.35 27.25 -2.78
C GLY A 277 8.64 25.90 -2.57
N SER A 278 7.72 25.55 -3.47
CA SER A 278 6.96 24.28 -3.43
C SER A 278 7.77 23.09 -3.97
N ALA A 279 7.31 21.86 -3.73
CA ALA A 279 7.92 20.66 -4.30
C ALA A 279 7.89 20.68 -5.85
N VAL A 280 6.83 21.25 -6.44
CA VAL A 280 6.71 21.44 -7.90
C VAL A 280 7.81 22.37 -8.41
N ASP A 281 8.00 23.54 -7.78
CA ASP A 281 9.03 24.50 -8.18
C ASP A 281 10.44 23.89 -8.19
N ARG A 282 10.71 22.99 -7.23
CA ARG A 282 12.01 22.30 -7.10
C ARG A 282 12.24 21.29 -8.20
N LEU A 283 11.23 20.46 -8.48
CA LEU A 283 11.31 19.48 -9.56
C LEU A 283 11.40 20.18 -10.92
N GLU A 284 10.65 21.26 -11.14
CA GLU A 284 10.77 22.09 -12.35
C GLU A 284 12.15 22.72 -12.49
N SER A 285 12.72 23.27 -11.41
CA SER A 285 14.08 23.80 -11.45
C SER A 285 15.09 22.73 -11.84
N LEU A 286 14.94 21.48 -11.37
CA LEU A 286 15.84 20.39 -11.74
C LEU A 286 15.68 19.96 -13.20
N LEU A 287 14.46 19.97 -13.73
CA LEU A 287 14.22 19.68 -15.15
C LEU A 287 14.87 20.71 -16.09
N ARG A 288 15.06 21.96 -15.61
CA ARG A 288 15.74 23.02 -16.37
C ARG A 288 17.27 22.95 -16.27
N GLU A 289 17.82 22.26 -15.28
CA GLU A 289 19.28 22.13 -15.13
C GLU A 289 19.82 20.93 -15.93
N PRO A 290 20.89 21.08 -16.74
CA PRO A 290 21.45 19.99 -17.54
C PRO A 290 21.79 18.72 -16.75
N ASP A 291 22.31 18.89 -15.53
CA ASP A 291 22.69 17.80 -14.63
C ASP A 291 21.56 17.39 -13.64
N GLY A 292 20.38 18.01 -13.74
CA GLY A 292 19.28 17.84 -12.79
C GLY A 292 18.36 16.66 -13.11
N ALA A 293 18.15 16.33 -14.39
CA ALA A 293 17.26 15.23 -14.81
C ALA A 293 17.60 13.86 -14.15
N PRO A 294 18.87 13.45 -14.00
CA PRO A 294 19.22 12.22 -13.30
C PRO A 294 18.86 12.20 -11.80
N LEU A 295 18.52 13.34 -11.19
CA LEU A 295 18.20 13.44 -9.77
C LEU A 295 16.70 13.33 -9.46
N ILE A 296 15.84 13.38 -10.49
CA ILE A 296 14.39 13.26 -10.34
C ILE A 296 14.00 11.88 -9.79
N GLU A 297 14.53 10.79 -10.35
CA GLU A 297 14.21 9.43 -9.89
C GLU A 297 14.62 9.18 -8.43
N PRO A 298 15.82 9.58 -7.98
CA PRO A 298 16.19 9.51 -6.56
C PRO A 298 15.29 10.33 -5.64
N LEU A 299 14.85 11.51 -6.07
CA LEU A 299 13.92 12.34 -5.30
C LEU A 299 12.55 11.67 -5.18
N ILE A 300 12.08 11.00 -6.24
CA ILE A 300 10.85 10.20 -6.19
C ILE A 300 11.02 9.03 -5.22
N ARG A 301 12.15 8.32 -5.25
CA ARG A 301 12.48 7.25 -4.29
C ARG A 301 12.48 7.77 -2.85
N ALA A 302 13.11 8.91 -2.61
CA ALA A 302 13.12 9.58 -1.30
C ALA A 302 11.70 9.95 -0.87
N SER A 303 10.90 10.55 -1.76
CA SER A 303 9.51 10.94 -1.47
C SER A 303 8.66 9.75 -1.03
N ILE A 304 8.84 8.60 -1.67
CA ILE A 304 8.19 7.34 -1.30
C ILE A 304 8.73 6.82 0.05
N LEU A 305 10.04 6.86 0.26
CA LEU A 305 10.69 6.38 1.49
C LEU A 305 10.20 7.16 2.72
N PHE A 306 10.18 8.49 2.61
CA PHE A 306 9.80 9.42 3.67
C PHE A 306 8.30 9.74 3.68
N ARG A 307 7.51 9.07 2.82
CA ARG A 307 6.06 9.27 2.68
C ARG A 307 5.66 10.75 2.58
N ARG A 308 6.32 11.47 1.67
CA ARG A 308 6.04 12.89 1.36
C ARG A 308 4.91 13.00 0.32
N GLU A 309 3.70 13.31 0.79
CA GLU A 309 2.50 13.44 -0.05
C GLU A 309 2.62 14.62 -1.03
N ASP A 310 3.16 15.75 -0.55
CA ASP A 310 3.42 16.96 -1.33
C ASP A 310 4.37 16.71 -2.52
N TRP A 311 5.45 15.97 -2.29
CA TRP A 311 6.38 15.59 -3.34
C TRP A 311 5.83 14.52 -4.28
N ALA A 312 5.00 13.59 -3.77
CA ALA A 312 4.35 12.59 -4.59
C ALA A 312 3.35 13.24 -5.56
N LEU A 313 2.52 14.16 -5.06
CA LEU A 313 1.60 14.95 -5.87
C LEU A 313 2.35 15.79 -6.90
N ALA A 314 3.43 16.47 -6.50
CA ALA A 314 4.24 17.28 -7.42
C ALA A 314 4.88 16.46 -8.54
N ALA A 315 5.39 15.26 -8.24
CA ALA A 315 5.94 14.36 -9.25
C ALA A 315 4.87 13.86 -10.24
N LEU A 316 3.68 13.50 -9.75
CA LEU A 316 2.57 13.08 -10.61
C LEU A 316 2.04 14.23 -11.47
N ASP A 317 1.91 15.43 -10.91
CA ASP A 317 1.49 16.63 -11.60
C ASP A 317 2.45 17.01 -12.75
N LEU A 318 3.75 17.05 -12.47
CA LEU A 318 4.73 17.31 -13.51
C LEU A 318 4.79 16.19 -14.54
N TRP A 319 4.63 14.93 -14.15
CA TRP A 319 4.55 13.83 -15.11
C TRP A 319 3.33 13.95 -16.04
N LEU A 320 2.20 14.51 -15.57
CA LEU A 320 1.03 14.78 -16.38
C LEU A 320 1.23 15.94 -17.38
N ARG A 321 1.98 16.98 -16.97
CA ARG A 321 2.10 18.25 -17.69
C ARG A 321 3.34 18.39 -18.56
N GLU A 322 4.49 17.89 -18.10
CA GLU A 322 5.81 18.16 -18.69
C GLU A 322 6.29 16.99 -19.58
N PRO A 323 6.41 17.18 -20.91
CA PRO A 323 6.89 16.13 -21.81
C PRO A 323 8.32 15.64 -21.52
N GLY A 324 9.14 16.48 -20.87
CA GLY A 324 10.51 16.15 -20.49
C GLY A 324 10.64 15.41 -19.16
N PHE A 325 9.53 15.14 -18.46
CA PHE A 325 9.56 14.41 -17.20
C PHE A 325 9.95 12.93 -17.42
N PRO A 326 10.85 12.34 -16.61
CA PRO A 326 11.25 10.95 -16.76
C PRO A 326 10.06 9.99 -16.69
N GLU A 327 10.07 8.95 -17.53
CA GLU A 327 9.02 7.93 -17.50
C GLU A 327 9.00 7.19 -16.16
N LEU A 328 7.82 7.11 -15.55
CA LEU A 328 7.62 6.41 -14.30
C LEU A 328 7.27 4.96 -14.57
N LYS A 329 7.96 4.02 -13.92
CA LYS A 329 7.60 2.59 -13.98
C LYS A 329 6.29 2.34 -13.22
N LYS A 330 5.49 1.35 -13.66
CA LYS A 330 4.22 0.97 -13.00
C LYS A 330 4.31 0.82 -11.48
N ALA A 331 5.36 0.18 -10.97
CA ALA A 331 5.57 0.02 -9.53
C ALA A 331 5.79 1.35 -8.79
N THR A 332 6.44 2.33 -9.43
CA THR A 332 6.63 3.67 -8.88
C THR A 332 5.32 4.45 -8.93
N GLN A 333 4.59 4.36 -10.04
CA GLN A 333 3.30 5.02 -10.21
C GLN A 333 2.31 4.60 -9.09
N ARG A 334 2.20 3.29 -8.81
CA ARG A 334 1.37 2.76 -7.69
C ARG A 334 1.75 3.36 -6.34
N LYS A 335 3.05 3.41 -6.04
CA LYS A 335 3.55 3.94 -4.76
C LYS A 335 3.28 5.43 -4.60
N LEU A 336 3.39 6.19 -5.69
CA LEU A 336 3.05 7.61 -5.70
C LEU A 336 1.54 7.83 -5.56
N LEU A 337 0.73 7.08 -6.30
CA LEU A 337 -0.74 7.14 -6.23
C LEU A 337 -1.26 6.79 -4.82
N ALA A 338 -0.66 5.79 -4.17
CA ALA A 338 -1.01 5.40 -2.80
C ALA A 338 -0.58 6.43 -1.73
N LEU A 339 0.25 7.41 -2.09
CA LEU A 339 0.80 8.41 -1.19
C LEU A 339 0.24 9.82 -1.44
N ALA A 340 -0.09 10.16 -2.69
CA ALA A 340 -0.55 11.49 -3.05
C ALA A 340 -1.93 11.82 -2.46
N ASP A 341 -2.16 13.10 -2.18
CA ASP A 341 -3.47 13.63 -1.85
C ASP A 341 -4.43 13.36 -3.02
N LYS A 342 -5.48 12.57 -2.74
CA LYS A 342 -6.38 12.03 -3.76
C LYS A 342 -7.26 13.11 -4.40
N PRO A 343 -7.94 13.99 -3.63
CA PRO A 343 -8.67 15.12 -4.19
C PRO A 343 -7.82 15.99 -5.12
N LEU A 344 -6.65 16.43 -4.66
CA LEU A 344 -5.78 17.31 -5.45
C LEU A 344 -5.28 16.61 -6.73
N LEU A 345 -4.95 15.32 -6.64
CA LEU A 345 -4.57 14.54 -7.83
C LEU A 345 -5.73 14.45 -8.84
N CYS A 346 -6.98 14.31 -8.38
CA CYS A 346 -8.15 14.29 -9.26
C CYS A 346 -8.34 15.62 -9.98
N GLU A 347 -8.09 16.75 -9.30
CA GLU A 347 -8.11 18.09 -9.91
C GLU A 347 -7.05 18.21 -11.02
N HIS A 348 -5.81 17.82 -10.73
CA HIS A 348 -4.71 17.86 -11.70
C HIS A 348 -4.96 16.93 -12.91
N LEU A 349 -5.49 15.73 -12.67
CA LEU A 349 -5.90 14.80 -13.72
C LEU A 349 -7.03 15.38 -14.58
N LEU A 350 -8.04 15.97 -13.96
CA LEU A 350 -9.16 16.58 -14.64
C LEU A 350 -8.69 17.72 -15.55
N GLU A 351 -7.75 18.54 -15.08
CA GLU A 351 -7.13 19.57 -15.89
C GLU A 351 -6.33 18.98 -17.07
N ALA A 352 -5.49 17.97 -16.82
CA ALA A 352 -4.72 17.28 -17.86
C ALA A 352 -5.62 16.65 -18.94
N VAL A 353 -6.75 16.07 -18.54
CA VAL A 353 -7.77 15.54 -19.44
C VAL A 353 -8.41 16.67 -20.25
N ARG A 354 -8.84 17.77 -19.60
CA ARG A 354 -9.48 18.91 -20.28
C ARG A 354 -8.58 19.61 -21.31
N ARG A 355 -7.27 19.71 -21.04
CA ARG A 355 -6.30 20.35 -21.94
C ARG A 355 -6.14 19.59 -23.26
N ARG A 356 -6.36 18.28 -23.29
CA ARG A 356 -6.25 17.45 -24.50
C ARG A 356 -7.58 17.38 -25.24
N ARG A 357 -7.56 17.48 -26.56
CA ARG A 357 -8.71 17.15 -27.45
C ARG A 357 -8.62 15.69 -27.88
N GLY A 358 -9.75 15.01 -28.08
CA GLY A 358 -9.77 13.62 -28.53
C GLY A 358 -9.68 12.58 -27.40
N LEU A 359 -9.60 11.29 -27.74
CA LEU A 359 -9.40 10.23 -26.74
C LEU A 359 -8.01 10.30 -26.10
N LEU A 360 -7.88 9.76 -24.87
CA LEU A 360 -6.59 9.62 -24.22
C LEU A 360 -5.80 8.51 -24.91
N LEU A 361 -4.54 8.78 -25.26
CA LEU A 361 -3.63 7.77 -25.78
C LEU A 361 -3.20 6.82 -24.67
N GLU A 362 -3.04 5.54 -24.98
CA GLU A 362 -2.66 4.51 -24.00
C GLU A 362 -1.31 4.78 -23.32
N ASN A 363 -0.39 5.40 -24.03
CA ASN A 363 0.91 5.79 -23.51
C ASN A 363 0.88 7.08 -22.68
N SER A 364 -0.24 7.80 -22.64
CA SER A 364 -0.33 9.05 -21.90
C SER A 364 -0.28 8.83 -20.39
N PRO A 365 0.42 9.70 -19.62
CA PRO A 365 0.46 9.63 -18.17
C PRO A 365 -0.93 9.58 -17.52
N ALA A 366 -1.89 10.35 -18.05
CA ALA A 366 -3.28 10.35 -17.59
C ALA A 366 -3.95 8.98 -17.76
N TYR A 367 -3.81 8.35 -18.93
CA TYR A 367 -4.37 7.01 -19.18
C TYR A 367 -3.73 5.97 -18.26
N GLN A 368 -2.40 6.02 -18.10
CA GLN A 368 -1.68 5.10 -17.22
C GLN A 368 -2.16 5.22 -15.77
N LEU A 369 -2.33 6.43 -15.24
CA LEU A 369 -2.91 6.67 -13.90
C LEU A 369 -4.32 6.13 -13.75
N LEU A 370 -5.20 6.41 -14.72
CA LEU A 370 -6.59 5.97 -14.67
C LEU A 370 -6.76 4.44 -14.73
N THR A 371 -5.78 3.73 -15.29
CA THR A 371 -5.82 2.26 -15.49
C THR A 371 -4.93 1.47 -14.54
N LEU A 372 -4.28 2.13 -13.58
CA LEU A 372 -3.27 1.51 -12.74
C LEU A 372 -3.82 0.50 -11.73
N GLU A 373 -4.83 0.92 -10.96
CA GLU A 373 -5.51 0.13 -9.93
C GLU A 373 -6.96 0.62 -9.77
N PRO A 374 -7.88 -0.21 -9.23
CA PRO A 374 -9.21 0.23 -8.85
C PRO A 374 -9.09 1.37 -7.83
N PHE A 375 -9.46 2.57 -8.26
CA PHE A 375 -9.38 3.77 -7.45
C PHE A 375 -10.72 4.51 -7.57
N PRO A 376 -11.32 4.94 -6.45
CA PRO A 376 -12.56 5.71 -6.47
C PRO A 376 -12.27 7.13 -6.95
N TRP A 377 -12.26 7.32 -8.27
CA TRP A 377 -12.04 8.62 -8.89
C TRP A 377 -13.23 9.54 -8.62
N GLU A 378 -12.96 10.81 -8.37
CA GLU A 378 -14.04 11.78 -8.11
C GLU A 378 -15.03 11.89 -9.27
N ASN A 379 -16.30 12.15 -8.93
CA ASN A 379 -17.40 12.26 -9.88
C ASN A 379 -17.10 13.22 -11.04
N ALA A 380 -16.45 14.35 -10.78
CA ALA A 380 -16.12 15.32 -11.82
C ALA A 380 -15.18 14.76 -12.89
N LEU A 381 -14.17 13.98 -12.47
CA LEU A 381 -13.23 13.31 -13.37
C LEU A 381 -13.91 12.18 -14.14
N SER A 382 -14.68 11.33 -13.45
CA SER A 382 -15.44 10.23 -14.05
C SER A 382 -16.42 10.73 -15.11
N LEU A 383 -17.20 11.78 -14.81
CA LEU A 383 -18.13 12.39 -15.76
C LEU A 383 -17.41 13.03 -16.95
N ALA A 384 -16.25 13.67 -16.74
CA ALA A 384 -15.47 14.25 -17.83
C ALA A 384 -14.97 13.18 -18.81
N LEU A 385 -14.56 12.02 -18.30
CA LEU A 385 -14.14 10.87 -19.12
C LEU A 385 -15.32 10.24 -19.85
N LEU A 386 -16.45 10.02 -19.18
CA LEU A 386 -17.66 9.46 -19.79
C LEU A 386 -18.19 10.34 -20.93
N ARG A 387 -18.31 11.66 -20.70
CA ARG A 387 -18.72 12.61 -21.74
C ARG A 387 -17.79 12.60 -22.94
N ARG A 388 -16.49 12.43 -22.71
CA ARG A 388 -15.49 12.32 -23.77
C ARG A 388 -15.65 11.03 -24.57
N LEU A 389 -15.86 9.90 -23.91
CA LEU A 389 -16.12 8.62 -24.59
C LEU A 389 -17.40 8.71 -25.42
N GLN A 390 -18.48 9.27 -24.87
CA GLN A 390 -19.74 9.48 -25.58
C GLN A 390 -19.60 10.36 -26.82
N ALA A 391 -18.72 11.37 -26.80
CA ALA A 391 -18.49 12.23 -27.96
C ALA A 391 -17.68 11.55 -29.08
N HIS A 392 -17.12 10.37 -28.83
CA HIS A 392 -16.25 9.63 -29.75
C HIS A 392 -16.77 8.21 -30.08
N LEU A 393 -17.93 7.84 -29.55
CA LEU A 393 -18.75 6.70 -29.96
C LEU A 393 -19.81 7.20 -30.95
#